data_AF-A0A382MX01-F1
#
_entry.id   AF-A0A382MX01-F1
#
_cell.length_a   1.000
_cell.length_b   1.000
_cell.length_c   1.000
_cell.angle_alpha   90.00
_cell.angle_beta   90.00
_cell.angle_gamma   90.00
#
_symmetry.space_group_name_H-M   'P 1'
#
loop_
_entity.id
_entity.type
_entity.pdbx_description
1 polymer ?
#
loop_
_entity_poly.entity_id
_entity_poly.type
_entity_poly.pdbx_seq_one_letter_code
_entity_poly.pdbx_strand_id
1 'polypeptide(L)' 'MRRIMNLVLITCVAVSTVFAGEVTGRVKYIGKAPKAKRLRMDADPVCAASHKEAAKAEPFIVDADGNLANVIV' A
#
# COMPACT_ATOMS: atom_id res chain seq x y z
N MET A 1 -32.81 -21.40 23.55
CA MET A 1 -32.31 -21.98 22.28
C MET A 1 -31.94 -20.93 21.24
N ARG A 2 -32.85 -20.06 20.75
CA ARG A 2 -32.50 -19.03 19.74
C ARG A 2 -31.37 -18.05 20.14
N ARG A 3 -31.35 -17.58 21.39
CA ARG A 3 -30.27 -16.68 21.88
C ARG A 3 -28.90 -17.36 21.91
N ILE A 4 -28.87 -18.64 22.32
CA ILE A 4 -27.65 -19.45 22.37
C ILE A 4 -27.14 -19.71 20.95
N MET A 5 -28.06 -20.04 20.02
CA MET A 5 -27.73 -20.27 18.61
C MET A 5 -27.17 -19.01 17.92
N ASN A 6 -27.75 -17.84 18.20
CA ASN A 6 -27.22 -16.57 17.69
C ASN A 6 -25.84 -16.26 18.28
N LEU A 7 -25.62 -16.54 19.56
CA LEU A 7 -24.33 -16.33 20.21
C LEU A 7 -23.25 -17.21 19.58
N VAL A 8 -23.54 -18.49 19.36
CA VAL A 8 -22.63 -19.46 18.71
C VAL A 8 -22.27 -19.01 17.30
N LEU A 9 -23.24 -18.54 16.52
CA LEU A 9 -23.01 -18.07 15.15
C LEU A 9 -22.06 -16.87 15.11
N ILE A 10 -22.28 -15.87 15.97
CA ILE A 10 -21.43 -14.67 16.07
C ILE A 10 -20.01 -15.07 16.48
N THR A 11 -19.87 -15.95 17.46
CA THR A 11 -18.54 -16.40 17.92
C THR A 11 -17.78 -17.20 16.85
N CYS A 12 -18.45 -18.05 16.06
CA CYS A 12 -17.79 -18.79 14.98
C CYS A 12 -17.23 -17.85 13.90
N VAL A 13 -17.99 -16.81 13.52
CA VAL A 13 -17.54 -15.83 12.52
C VAL A 13 -16.39 -14.98 13.07
N ALA A 14 -16.40 -14.63 14.36
CA ALA A 14 -15.31 -13.88 14.97
C ALA A 14 -14.01 -14.70 15.08
N VAL A 15 -14.12 -16.01 15.32
CA VAL A 15 -12.95 -16.89 15.45
C VAL A 15 -12.31 -17.24 14.10
N SER A 16 -13.05 -17.20 12.99
CA SER A 16 -12.51 -17.56 11.67
C SER A 16 -11.41 -16.60 11.18
N THR A 17 -11.42 -15.33 11.61
CA THR A 17 -10.38 -14.35 11.25
C THR A 17 -9.04 -14.65 11.93
N VAL A 18 -9.03 -15.35 13.07
CA VAL A 18 -7.81 -15.73 13.80
C VAL A 18 -7.02 -16.81 13.06
N PHE A 19 -7.71 -17.63 12.25
CA PHE A 19 -7.11 -18.68 11.44
C PHE A 19 -6.87 -18.26 9.98
N ALA A 20 -7.12 -16.99 9.63
CA ALA A 20 -6.77 -16.49 8.32
C ALA A 20 -5.25 -16.42 8.18
N GLY A 21 -4.71 -17.01 7.11
CA GLY A 21 -3.29 -16.88 6.77
C GLY A 21 -3.01 -15.51 6.17
N GLU A 22 -1.88 -14.91 6.53
CA GLU A 22 -1.39 -13.67 5.94
C GLU A 22 -0.26 -13.97 4.94
N VAL A 23 -0.31 -13.34 3.76
CA VAL A 23 0.80 -13.38 2.81
C VAL A 23 1.71 -12.20 3.15
N THR A 24 2.92 -12.49 3.62
CA THR A 24 3.91 -11.47 3.96
C THR A 24 5.19 -11.71 3.18
N GLY A 25 5.89 -10.62 2.84
CA GLY A 25 7.10 -10.71 2.03
C GLY A 25 7.65 -9.36 1.64
N ARG A 26 8.75 -9.39 0.87
CA ARG A 26 9.36 -8.21 0.25
C ARG A 26 9.54 -8.47 -1.23
N VAL A 27 9.33 -7.44 -2.05
CA VAL A 27 9.61 -7.50 -3.48
C VAL A 27 10.95 -6.85 -3.75
N LYS A 28 11.96 -7.68 -4.05
CA LYS A 28 13.32 -7.23 -4.32
C LYS A 28 13.49 -6.84 -5.78
N TYR A 29 14.04 -5.66 -6.04
CA TYR A 29 14.40 -5.23 -7.38
C TYR A 29 15.89 -5.52 -7.66
N ILE A 30 16.16 -6.14 -8.80
CA ILE A 30 17.53 -6.44 -9.24
C ILE A 30 17.83 -5.60 -10.47
N GLY A 31 18.71 -4.62 -10.31
CA GLY A 31 19.16 -3.75 -11.39
C GLY A 31 19.26 -2.29 -10.97
N LYS A 32 19.44 -1.42 -11.96
CA LYS A 32 19.53 0.03 -11.76
C LYS A 32 18.12 0.62 -11.78
N ALA A 33 17.71 1.24 -10.68
CA ALA A 33 16.40 1.88 -10.60
C ALA A 33 16.25 2.97 -11.69
N PRO A 34 15.09 3.04 -12.36
CA PRO A 34 14.80 4.10 -13.31
C PRO A 34 14.83 5.47 -12.62
N LYS A 35 15.26 6.50 -13.34
CA LYS A 35 15.23 7.87 -12.80
C LYS A 35 13.79 8.34 -12.69
N ALA A 36 13.42 8.87 -11.52
CA ALA A 36 12.12 9.49 -11.31
C ALA A 36 11.92 10.69 -12.24
N LYS A 37 10.83 10.67 -13.02
CA LYS A 37 10.45 11.75 -13.93
C LYS A 37 9.76 12.86 -13.15
N ARG A 38 9.84 14.09 -13.64
CA ARG A 38 9.07 15.21 -13.08
C ARG A 38 7.57 14.99 -13.34
N LEU A 39 6.76 15.21 -12.30
CA LEU A 39 5.30 15.24 -12.40
C LEU A 39 4.86 16.67 -12.75
N ARG A 40 3.89 16.80 -13.66
CA ARG A 40 3.33 18.09 -14.08
C ARG A 40 2.15 18.42 -13.16
N MET A 41 2.36 19.37 -12.25
CA MET A 41 1.36 19.84 -11.29
C MET A 41 0.69 21.16 -11.71
N ASP A 42 1.12 21.72 -12.84
CA ASP A 42 0.67 23.00 -13.41
C ASP A 42 -0.66 22.91 -14.17
N ALA A 43 -1.24 21.71 -14.29
CA ALA A 43 -2.59 21.53 -14.83
C ALA A 43 -3.70 22.04 -13.89
N ASP A 44 -3.41 22.17 -12.59
CA ASP A 44 -4.31 22.73 -11.58
C ASP A 44 -3.57 23.86 -10.81
N PRO A 45 -4.10 25.10 -10.78
CA PRO A 45 -3.49 26.22 -10.06
C PRO A 45 -3.26 25.96 -8.56
N VAL A 46 -4.14 25.20 -7.90
CA VAL A 46 -4.02 24.87 -6.47
C VAL A 46 -2.86 23.90 -6.25
N CYS A 47 -2.73 22.90 -7.12
CA CYS A 47 -1.60 21.99 -7.10
C CYS A 47 -0.29 22.73 -7.37
N ALA A 48 -0.25 23.61 -8.37
CA ALA A 48 0.93 24.42 -8.68
C ALA A 48 1.38 25.30 -7.50
N ALA A 49 0.43 25.95 -6.82
CA ALA A 49 0.71 26.80 -5.67
C ALA A 49 1.16 26.01 -4.42
N SER A 50 0.67 24.78 -4.26
CA SER A 50 0.98 23.94 -3.09
C SER A 50 2.39 23.35 -3.12
N HIS A 51 3.02 23.24 -4.28
CA HIS A 51 4.34 22.62 -4.45
C HIS A 51 5.41 23.66 -4.81
N LYS A 52 6.25 24.04 -3.84
CA LYS A 52 7.40 24.94 -4.04
C LYS A 52 8.52 24.30 -4.88
N GLU A 53 8.63 22.98 -4.83
CA GLU A 53 9.60 22.20 -5.58
C GLU A 53 8.90 21.29 -6.59
N ALA A 54 9.62 20.91 -7.64
CA ALA A 54 9.09 20.03 -8.66
C ALA A 54 8.79 18.63 -8.08
N ALA A 55 7.50 18.31 -7.93
CA ALA A 55 7.05 16.97 -7.59
C ALA A 55 7.59 15.95 -8.61
N LYS A 56 7.97 14.77 -8.12
CA LYS A 56 8.44 13.66 -8.94
C LYS A 56 7.35 12.60 -9.00
N ALA A 57 7.27 11.91 -10.13
CA ALA A 57 6.46 10.72 -10.24
C ALA A 57 7.10 9.61 -9.38
N GLU A 58 6.28 8.95 -8.60
CA GLU A 58 6.67 7.86 -7.68
C GLU A 58 6.13 6.47 -8.10
N PRO A 59 6.11 6.11 -9.41
CA PRO A 59 5.61 4.80 -9.82
C PRO A 59 6.57 3.67 -9.46
N PHE A 60 7.84 3.99 -9.22
CA PHE A 60 8.90 3.02 -8.99
C PHE A 60 9.90 3.58 -7.98
N ILE A 61 9.70 3.25 -6.71
CA ILE A 61 10.59 3.65 -5.63
C ILE A 61 11.30 2.39 -5.14
N VAL A 62 12.63 2.47 -5.10
CA VAL A 62 13.48 1.43 -4.48
C VAL A 62 14.06 2.01 -3.20
N ASP A 63 13.96 1.26 -2.10
CA ASP A 63 14.56 1.63 -0.82
C ASP A 63 16.09 1.42 -0.80
N ALA A 64 16.72 1.74 0.32
CA ALA A 64 18.17 1.57 0.50
C ALA A 64 18.64 0.11 0.44
N ASP A 65 17.75 -0.85 0.71
CA ASP A 65 18.02 -2.29 0.74
C ASP A 65 17.76 -2.97 -0.62
N GLY A 66 17.27 -2.21 -1.61
CA GLY A 66 16.95 -2.71 -2.95
C GLY A 66 15.56 -3.30 -3.08
N ASN A 67 14.63 -3.03 -2.16
CA ASN A 67 13.23 -3.47 -2.27
C ASN A 67 12.36 -2.38 -2.89
N LEU A 68 11.25 -2.79 -3.53
CA LEU A 68 10.20 -1.85 -3.91
C LEU A 68 9.51 -1.29 -2.66
N ALA A 69 9.52 0.04 -2.51
CA ALA A 69 8.93 0.72 -1.37
C ALA A 69 7.42 0.97 -1.54
N ASN A 70 6.92 0.93 -2.77
CA ASN A 70 5.54 1.24 -3.14
C ASN A 70 4.79 0.00 -3.67
N VAL A 71 4.91 -1.13 -2.97
CA VAL A 71 4.27 -2.40 -3.34
C VAL A 71 3.20 -2.83 -2.35
N ILE A 72 2.12 -3.41 -2.87
CA ILE A 72 1.10 -4.10 -2.08
C ILE A 72 1.44 -5.59 -2.14
N VAL A 73 1.58 -6.21 -0.98
CA VAL A 73 1.83 -7.65 -0.80
C VAL A 73 0.54 -8.31 -0.36
#